data_AF-A0A2X4TXW0-F1
#
_entry.id   AF-A0A2X4TXW0-F1
#
_cell.length_a   1.000
_cell.length_b   1.000
_cell.length_c   1.000
_cell.angle_alpha   90.00
_cell.angle_beta   90.00
_cell.angle_gamma   90.00
#
_symmetry.space_group_name_H-M   'P 1'
#
loop_
_entity.id
_entity.type
_entity.pdbx_description
1 polymer ?
#
loop_
_entity_poly.entity_id
_entity_poly.type
_entity_poly.pdbx_seq_one_letter_code
_entity_poly.pdbx_strand_id
1 'polypeptide(L)'
;MTADCVIQVINPNTSQAMTATIAGAARAVAAPGTKILAVCPPEGAPSIEGHFDEAIAAIGVLQQVKLGREAGVSGHIIACFGDPGLLAARELASRPVVGIAEAAMHMATLVATRFSIVTTLPRTLIIARHLLHQYGFERHCAALHAIDLPVLTLEDGSGLAQKKVREQCIKAKQHDGSGGDRARLWRHGRFGS
;
A
#
# COMPACT_ATOMS: atom_id res chain seq x y z
N MET A 1 -15.86 -27.91 13.30
CA MET A 1 -14.53 -27.33 13.04
C MET A 1 -14.79 -26.01 12.32
N THR A 2 -14.48 -24.87 12.93
CA THR A 2 -14.50 -23.59 12.21
C THR A 2 -13.44 -23.68 11.11
N ALA A 3 -13.82 -23.40 9.86
CA ALA A 3 -12.86 -23.36 8.77
C ALA A 3 -11.73 -22.38 9.14
N ASP A 4 -10.48 -22.79 8.93
CA ASP A 4 -9.31 -21.95 9.22
C ASP A 4 -9.39 -20.66 8.39
N CYS A 5 -9.28 -19.50 9.05
CA CYS A 5 -9.22 -18.21 8.37
C CYS A 5 -7.83 -18.02 7.74
N VAL A 6 -7.70 -18.31 6.45
CA VAL A 6 -6.44 -18.14 5.70
C VAL A 6 -6.54 -16.89 4.83
N ILE A 7 -5.65 -15.92 5.01
CA ILE A 7 -5.57 -14.73 4.17
C ILE A 7 -4.33 -14.83 3.29
N GLN A 8 -4.53 -14.78 1.97
CA GLN A 8 -3.45 -14.75 1.00
C GLN A 8 -2.94 -13.32 0.85
N VAL A 9 -1.63 -13.12 1.03
CA VAL A 9 -0.98 -11.82 0.85
C VAL A 9 -0.03 -11.94 -0.33
N ILE A 10 -0.40 -11.30 -1.44
CA ILE A 10 0.27 -11.44 -2.73
C ILE A 10 1.21 -10.26 -2.90
N ASN A 11 2.51 -10.50 -2.84
CA ASN A 11 3.51 -9.58 -3.37
C ASN A 11 3.46 -9.65 -4.91
N PRO A 12 3.11 -8.58 -5.63
CA PRO A 12 2.96 -8.64 -7.08
C PRO A 12 4.28 -8.69 -7.86
N ASN A 13 5.43 -8.39 -7.23
CA ASN A 13 6.75 -8.58 -7.84
C ASN A 13 7.34 -9.96 -7.46
N THR A 14 8.46 -10.34 -8.08
CA THR A 14 9.07 -11.67 -7.89
C THR A 14 10.09 -11.75 -6.74
N SER A 15 10.31 -10.68 -5.96
CA SER A 15 11.27 -10.67 -4.84
C SER A 15 10.78 -11.52 -3.66
N GLN A 16 11.49 -12.63 -3.40
CA GLN A 16 11.24 -13.48 -2.24
C GLN A 16 11.54 -12.77 -0.90
N ALA A 17 12.58 -11.93 -0.88
CA ALA A 17 12.93 -11.14 0.30
C ALA A 17 11.79 -10.19 0.68
N MET A 18 11.18 -9.55 -0.31
CA MET A 18 10.05 -8.64 -0.11
C MET A 18 8.81 -9.38 0.35
N THR A 19 8.53 -10.53 -0.26
CA THR A 19 7.45 -11.41 0.18
C THR A 19 7.61 -11.81 1.65
N ALA A 20 8.84 -12.09 2.10
CA ALA A 20 9.11 -12.41 3.50
C ALA A 20 8.91 -11.19 4.43
N THR A 21 9.37 -10.00 4.04
CA THR A 21 9.12 -8.75 4.79
C THR A 21 7.62 -8.45 4.91
N ILE A 22 6.88 -8.56 3.80
CA ILE A 22 5.42 -8.41 3.76
C ILE A 22 4.73 -9.43 4.66
N ALA A 23 5.17 -10.70 4.63
CA ALA A 23 4.64 -11.75 5.50
C ALA A 23 4.84 -11.43 6.99
N GLY A 24 6.03 -10.93 7.35
CA GLY A 24 6.34 -10.50 8.71
C GLY A 24 5.39 -9.39 9.20
N ALA A 25 5.21 -8.36 8.39
CA ALA A 25 4.30 -7.25 8.70
C ALA A 25 2.84 -7.72 8.84
N ALA A 26 2.35 -8.56 7.92
CA ALA A 26 0.99 -9.09 7.97
C ALA A 26 0.76 -9.99 9.20
N ARG A 27 1.71 -10.86 9.56
CA ARG A 27 1.62 -11.74 10.73
C ARG A 27 1.63 -10.95 12.05
N ALA A 28 2.39 -9.85 12.11
CA ALA A 28 2.50 -9.03 13.33
C ALA A 28 1.16 -8.41 13.77
N VAL A 29 0.21 -8.24 12.84
CA VAL A 29 -1.10 -7.62 13.11
C VAL A 29 -2.28 -8.58 12.88
N ALA A 30 -2.01 -9.83 12.52
CA ALA A 30 -3.04 -10.83 12.27
C ALA A 30 -3.77 -11.19 13.57
N ALA A 31 -5.10 -11.21 13.53
CA ALA A 31 -5.91 -11.63 14.67
C ALA A 31 -5.67 -13.11 15.02
N PRO A 32 -5.84 -13.53 16.29
CA PRO A 32 -5.76 -14.93 16.68
C PRO A 32 -6.61 -15.83 15.77
N GLY A 33 -6.04 -16.95 15.31
CA GLY A 33 -6.69 -17.88 14.39
C GLY A 33 -6.61 -17.49 12.90
N THR A 34 -6.04 -16.32 12.55
CA THR A 34 -5.78 -15.94 11.16
C THR A 34 -4.41 -16.46 10.72
N LYS A 35 -4.38 -17.24 9.65
CA LYS A 35 -3.16 -17.75 9.00
C LYS A 35 -2.80 -16.87 7.80
N ILE A 36 -1.54 -16.44 7.72
CA ILE A 36 -1.03 -15.64 6.60
C ILE A 36 -0.32 -16.55 5.60
N LEU A 37 -0.85 -16.60 4.38
CA LEU A 37 -0.24 -17.23 3.21
C LEU A 37 0.38 -16.14 2.33
N ALA A 38 1.67 -15.85 2.53
CA ALA A 38 2.39 -14.88 1.71
C ALA A 38 2.96 -15.56 0.45
N VAL A 39 2.71 -14.97 -0.72
CA VAL A 39 3.12 -15.52 -2.01
C VAL A 39 3.60 -14.41 -2.95
N CYS A 40 4.36 -14.79 -3.96
CA CYS A 40 4.65 -13.96 -5.12
C CYS A 40 4.59 -14.79 -6.42
N PRO A 41 4.36 -14.16 -7.58
CA PRO A 41 4.45 -14.83 -8.88
C PRO A 41 5.83 -15.46 -9.12
N PRO A 42 5.91 -16.58 -9.85
CA PRO A 42 7.19 -17.19 -10.23
C PRO A 42 7.90 -16.41 -11.35
N GLU A 43 7.14 -15.65 -12.15
CA GLU A 43 7.63 -14.85 -13.27
C GLU A 43 6.98 -13.45 -13.23
N GLY A 44 7.69 -12.45 -13.73
CA GLY A 44 7.24 -11.06 -13.73
C GLY A 44 8.37 -10.08 -13.44
N ALA A 45 8.01 -8.83 -13.10
CA ALA A 45 8.98 -7.81 -12.77
C ALA A 45 9.58 -8.06 -11.36
N PRO A 46 10.91 -7.90 -11.17
CA PRO A 46 11.55 -8.00 -9.85
C PRO A 46 11.16 -6.85 -8.92
N SER A 47 10.77 -5.72 -9.48
CA SER A 47 10.22 -4.55 -8.81
C SER A 47 9.23 -3.85 -9.74
N ILE A 48 8.26 -3.15 -9.17
CA ILE A 48 7.21 -2.44 -9.93
C ILE A 48 7.48 -0.95 -9.84
N GLU A 49 7.91 -0.35 -10.95
CA GLU A 49 8.43 1.01 -10.98
C GLU A 49 7.76 1.88 -12.07
N GLY A 50 6.71 1.37 -12.72
CA GLY A 50 5.92 2.11 -13.68
C GLY A 50 4.74 1.30 -14.26
N HIS A 51 4.02 1.91 -15.19
CA HIS A 51 2.80 1.33 -15.77
C HIS A 51 3.01 -0.01 -16.49
N PHE A 52 4.15 -0.18 -17.17
CA PHE A 52 4.49 -1.45 -17.83
C PHE A 52 4.63 -2.58 -16.80
N ASP A 53 5.36 -2.32 -15.71
CA ASP A 53 5.56 -3.29 -14.65
C ASP A 53 4.24 -3.61 -13.94
N GLU A 54 3.35 -2.63 -13.74
CA GLU A 54 2.01 -2.85 -13.19
C GLU A 54 1.16 -3.75 -14.08
N ALA A 55 1.24 -3.60 -15.41
CA ALA A 55 0.51 -4.46 -16.33
C ALA A 55 0.98 -5.92 -16.25
N ILE A 56 2.31 -6.14 -16.15
CA ILE A 56 2.87 -7.49 -15.93
C ILE A 56 2.45 -8.03 -14.56
N ALA A 57 2.59 -7.21 -13.51
CA ALA A 57 2.26 -7.57 -12.15
C ALA A 57 0.78 -7.94 -11.99
N ALA A 58 -0.12 -7.27 -12.71
CA ALA A 58 -1.54 -7.60 -12.71
C ALA A 58 -1.80 -9.04 -13.16
N ILE A 59 -1.10 -9.52 -14.20
CA ILE A 59 -1.21 -10.93 -14.63
C ILE A 59 -0.71 -11.88 -13.53
N GLY A 60 0.44 -11.58 -12.92
CA GLY A 60 0.97 -12.36 -11.81
C GLY A 60 0.01 -12.41 -10.61
N VAL A 61 -0.61 -11.29 -10.25
CA VAL A 61 -1.64 -11.22 -9.20
C VAL A 61 -2.82 -12.11 -9.55
N LEU A 62 -3.36 -12.04 -10.76
CA LEU A 62 -4.50 -12.85 -11.18
C LEU A 62 -4.19 -14.36 -11.12
N GLN A 63 -2.97 -14.77 -11.50
CA GLN A 63 -2.53 -16.16 -11.34
C GLN A 63 -2.51 -16.58 -9.87
N GLN A 64 -1.96 -15.75 -8.98
CA GLN A 64 -1.93 -16.05 -7.53
C GLN A 64 -3.33 -16.08 -6.91
N VAL A 65 -4.23 -15.18 -7.32
CA VAL A 65 -5.63 -15.17 -6.88
C VAL A 65 -6.34 -16.45 -7.31
N LYS A 66 -6.12 -16.92 -8.55
CA LYS A 66 -6.65 -18.20 -9.03
C LYS A 66 -6.22 -19.37 -8.14
N LEU A 67 -4.92 -19.46 -7.83
CA LEU A 67 -4.38 -20.49 -6.93
C LEU A 67 -4.95 -20.39 -5.51
N GLY A 68 -5.07 -19.17 -4.97
CA GLY A 68 -5.68 -18.94 -3.65
C GLY A 68 -7.15 -19.35 -3.61
N ARG A 69 -7.91 -19.07 -4.68
CA ARG A 69 -9.30 -19.49 -4.83
C ARG A 69 -9.41 -21.02 -4.85
N GLU A 70 -8.56 -21.70 -5.61
CA GLU A 70 -8.52 -23.17 -5.67
C GLU A 70 -8.14 -23.79 -4.31
N ALA A 71 -7.24 -23.14 -3.56
CA ALA A 71 -6.87 -23.51 -2.20
C ALA A 71 -7.93 -23.15 -1.14
N GLY A 72 -9.02 -22.47 -1.51
CA GLY A 72 -10.10 -22.12 -0.60
C GLY A 72 -9.74 -21.08 0.47
N VAL A 73 -8.83 -20.14 0.17
CA VAL A 73 -8.50 -19.04 1.10
C VAL A 73 -9.73 -18.20 1.44
N SER A 74 -9.68 -17.47 2.55
CA SER A 74 -10.79 -16.64 3.05
C SER A 74 -10.79 -15.21 2.49
N GLY A 75 -9.67 -14.77 1.89
CA GLY A 75 -9.53 -13.46 1.27
C GLY A 75 -8.13 -13.24 0.71
N HIS A 76 -7.97 -12.17 -0.06
CA HIS A 76 -6.73 -11.82 -0.76
C HIS A 76 -6.33 -10.37 -0.49
N ILE A 77 -5.03 -10.14 -0.35
CA ILE A 77 -4.42 -8.81 -0.24
C ILE A 77 -3.41 -8.65 -1.39
N ILE A 78 -3.51 -7.55 -2.13
CA ILE A 78 -2.52 -7.18 -3.15
C ILE A 78 -1.52 -6.20 -2.50
N ALA A 79 -0.30 -6.68 -2.24
CA ALA A 79 0.71 -5.97 -1.46
C ALA A 79 1.66 -5.12 -2.33
N CYS A 80 1.10 -4.22 -3.14
CA CYS A 80 1.86 -3.20 -3.89
C CYS A 80 1.13 -1.87 -3.86
N PHE A 81 1.84 -0.76 -3.63
CA PHE A 81 1.26 0.58 -3.62
C PHE A 81 1.01 1.08 -5.05
N GLY A 82 -0.07 0.58 -5.63
CA GLY A 82 -0.39 0.57 -7.07
C GLY A 82 -1.62 -0.30 -7.34
N ASP A 83 -1.90 -1.25 -6.43
CA ASP A 83 -3.04 -2.17 -6.46
C ASP A 83 -3.25 -2.84 -7.85
N PRO A 84 -2.19 -3.40 -8.45
CA PRO A 84 -2.23 -3.87 -9.83
C PRO A 84 -3.26 -4.98 -10.01
N GLY A 85 -4.18 -4.76 -10.96
CA GLY A 85 -5.22 -5.74 -11.30
C GLY A 85 -6.32 -5.89 -10.25
N LEU A 86 -6.47 -4.97 -9.28
CA LEU A 86 -7.44 -5.10 -8.18
C LEU A 86 -8.87 -5.43 -8.64
N LEU A 87 -9.40 -4.72 -9.63
CA LEU A 87 -10.77 -4.95 -10.11
C LEU A 87 -10.91 -6.32 -10.80
N ALA A 88 -9.95 -6.68 -11.66
CA ALA A 88 -9.93 -8.00 -12.29
C ALA A 88 -9.76 -9.14 -11.26
N ALA A 89 -8.98 -8.91 -10.20
CA ALA A 89 -8.82 -9.84 -9.10
C ALA A 89 -10.13 -10.04 -8.34
N ARG A 90 -10.91 -8.96 -8.14
CA ARG A 90 -12.26 -9.03 -7.54
C ARG A 90 -13.24 -9.82 -8.41
N GLU A 91 -13.16 -9.72 -9.73
CA GLU A 91 -13.98 -10.53 -10.64
C GLU A 91 -13.60 -12.02 -10.59
N LEU A 92 -12.30 -12.32 -10.48
CA LEU A 92 -11.79 -13.69 -10.49
C LEU A 92 -11.95 -14.40 -9.14
N ALA A 93 -11.80 -13.69 -8.03
CA ALA A 93 -11.87 -14.24 -6.70
C ALA A 93 -13.31 -14.59 -6.30
N SER A 94 -13.47 -15.63 -5.47
CA SER A 94 -14.74 -15.94 -4.80
C SER A 94 -14.85 -15.29 -3.41
N ARG A 95 -13.82 -14.55 -3.00
CA ARG A 95 -13.63 -13.96 -1.67
C ARG A 95 -13.13 -12.52 -1.80
N PRO A 96 -13.20 -11.70 -0.74
CA PRO A 96 -12.77 -10.31 -0.79
C PRO A 96 -11.31 -10.16 -1.25
N VAL A 97 -11.06 -9.15 -2.09
CA VAL A 97 -9.73 -8.73 -2.52
C VAL A 97 -9.56 -7.26 -2.14
N VAL A 98 -8.48 -6.96 -1.41
CA VAL A 98 -8.14 -5.62 -0.93
C VAL A 98 -6.75 -5.23 -1.40
N GLY A 99 -6.63 -4.05 -1.99
CA GLY A 99 -5.33 -3.45 -2.30
C GLY A 99 -4.75 -2.71 -1.10
N ILE A 100 -3.43 -2.72 -0.92
CA ILE A 100 -2.83 -2.02 0.22
C ILE A 100 -2.89 -0.50 0.06
N ALA A 101 -2.91 0.03 -1.18
CA ALA A 101 -3.05 1.47 -1.38
C ALA A 101 -4.48 1.91 -1.01
N GLU A 102 -5.50 1.21 -1.53
CA GLU A 102 -6.91 1.40 -1.16
C GLU A 102 -7.09 1.33 0.37
N ALA A 103 -6.59 0.26 1.01
CA ALA A 103 -6.70 0.08 2.46
C ALA A 103 -6.01 1.19 3.26
N ALA A 104 -4.79 1.59 2.86
CA ALA A 104 -4.05 2.64 3.53
C ALA A 104 -4.77 3.99 3.45
N MET A 105 -5.35 4.33 2.29
CA MET A 105 -6.11 5.56 2.11
C MET A 105 -7.39 5.56 2.96
N HIS A 106 -8.15 4.45 2.97
CA HIS A 106 -9.31 4.30 3.84
C HIS A 106 -8.93 4.52 5.31
N MET A 107 -7.91 3.81 5.80
CA MET A 107 -7.47 3.93 7.19
C MET A 107 -6.98 5.34 7.54
N ALA A 108 -6.26 6.00 6.62
CA ALA A 108 -5.78 7.36 6.83
C ALA A 108 -6.93 8.36 7.05
N THR A 109 -8.03 8.23 6.29
CA THR A 109 -9.20 9.11 6.45
C THR A 109 -9.96 8.91 7.75
N LEU A 110 -9.85 7.75 8.40
CA LEU A 110 -10.46 7.51 9.71
C LEU A 110 -9.73 8.23 10.85
N VAL A 111 -8.44 8.53 10.68
CA VAL A 111 -7.57 9.06 11.75
C VAL A 111 -7.09 10.48 11.50
N ALA A 112 -7.26 11.02 10.29
CA ALA A 112 -6.84 12.37 9.93
C ALA A 112 -7.78 13.00 8.90
N THR A 113 -7.90 14.34 8.96
CA THR A 113 -8.68 15.10 7.98
C THR A 113 -8.05 15.07 6.59
N ARG A 114 -6.71 15.08 6.52
CA ARG A 114 -5.91 14.93 5.30
C ARG A 114 -4.64 14.15 5.59
N PHE A 115 -4.11 13.48 4.57
CA PHE A 115 -2.89 12.65 4.65
C PHE A 115 -1.92 12.95 3.49
N SER A 116 -0.63 12.64 3.67
CA SER A 116 0.36 12.64 2.57
C SER A 116 0.79 11.23 2.25
N ILE A 117 1.10 10.97 0.98
CA ILE A 117 1.72 9.72 0.54
C ILE A 117 3.20 9.97 0.32
N VAL A 118 4.04 9.07 0.85
CA VAL A 118 5.49 9.04 0.60
C VAL A 118 5.80 7.70 -0.06
N THR A 119 6.32 7.75 -1.29
CA THR A 119 6.67 6.57 -2.09
C THR A 119 8.16 6.58 -2.47
N THR A 120 8.61 5.57 -3.22
CA THR A 120 10.00 5.35 -3.62
C THR A 120 10.42 6.28 -4.76
N LEU A 121 9.85 6.08 -5.95
CA LEU A 121 10.28 6.73 -7.19
C LEU A 121 9.35 7.87 -7.63
N PRO A 122 9.87 8.99 -8.14
CA PRO A 122 9.05 10.09 -8.64
C PRO A 122 8.09 9.69 -9.75
N ARG A 123 8.49 8.75 -10.61
CA ARG A 123 7.68 8.28 -11.75
C ARG A 123 6.43 7.51 -11.33
N THR A 124 6.35 6.98 -10.10
CA THR A 124 5.16 6.28 -9.60
C THR A 124 4.15 7.23 -8.95
N LEU A 125 4.48 8.52 -8.78
CA LEU A 125 3.56 9.51 -8.23
C LEU A 125 2.29 9.67 -9.08
N ILE A 126 2.40 9.50 -10.41
CA ILE A 126 1.24 9.56 -11.30
C ILE A 126 0.28 8.38 -11.07
N ILE A 127 0.81 7.20 -10.78
CA ILE A 127 0.03 6.01 -10.42
C ILE A 127 -0.74 6.29 -9.12
N ALA A 128 -0.05 6.76 -8.08
CA ALA A 128 -0.68 7.10 -6.81
C ALA A 128 -1.78 8.18 -6.98
N ARG A 129 -1.56 9.17 -7.85
CA ARG A 129 -2.57 10.19 -8.19
C ARG A 129 -3.79 9.58 -8.88
N HIS A 130 -3.60 8.64 -9.80
CA HIS A 130 -4.73 7.94 -10.43
C HIS A 130 -5.54 7.14 -9.41
N LEU A 131 -4.89 6.44 -8.48
CA LEU A 131 -5.58 5.70 -7.42
C LEU A 131 -6.36 6.63 -6.49
N LEU A 132 -5.79 7.77 -6.09
CA LEU A 132 -6.50 8.78 -5.30
C LEU A 132 -7.80 9.25 -5.97
N HIS A 133 -7.77 9.44 -7.29
CA HIS A 133 -8.96 9.82 -8.04
C HIS A 133 -9.95 8.65 -8.12
N GLN A 134 -9.49 7.45 -8.49
CA GLN A 134 -10.32 6.25 -8.62
C GLN A 134 -11.02 5.87 -7.32
N TYR A 135 -10.34 5.99 -6.18
CA TYR A 135 -10.88 5.66 -4.86
C TYR A 135 -11.60 6.85 -4.17
N GLY A 136 -11.62 8.04 -4.79
CA GLY A 136 -12.33 9.21 -4.25
C GLY A 136 -11.61 9.94 -3.10
N PHE A 137 -10.31 9.75 -2.94
CA PHE A 137 -9.49 10.34 -1.87
C PHE A 137 -8.69 11.57 -2.28
N GLU A 138 -8.82 12.06 -3.51
CA GLU A 138 -8.06 13.21 -4.02
C GLU A 138 -8.11 14.43 -3.06
N ARG A 139 -9.28 14.77 -2.54
CA ARG A 139 -9.46 15.91 -1.61
C ARG A 139 -8.85 15.67 -0.22
N HIS A 140 -8.75 14.41 0.18
CA HIS A 140 -8.15 14.00 1.46
C HIS A 140 -6.63 13.89 1.36
N CYS A 141 -6.06 13.76 0.17
CA CYS A 141 -4.62 13.82 -0.02
C CYS A 141 -4.12 15.27 0.03
N ALA A 142 -3.21 15.56 0.94
CA ALA A 142 -2.53 16.84 1.04
C ALA A 142 -1.41 16.97 0.01
N ALA A 143 -0.56 15.95 -0.08
CA ALA A 143 0.59 15.93 -0.97
C ALA A 143 1.05 14.50 -1.30
N LEU A 144 1.78 14.40 -2.41
CA LEU A 144 2.45 13.19 -2.87
C LEU A 144 3.96 13.48 -2.91
N HIS A 145 4.77 12.61 -2.32
CA HIS A 145 6.23 12.74 -2.27
C HIS A 145 6.91 11.46 -2.69
N ALA A 146 8.10 11.58 -3.28
CA ALA A 146 9.00 10.46 -3.53
C ALA A 146 10.34 10.71 -2.85
N ILE A 147 10.99 9.64 -2.37
CA ILE A 147 12.34 9.71 -1.76
C ILE A 147 13.48 9.60 -2.78
N ASP A 148 13.12 9.34 -4.04
CA ASP A 148 14.00 9.19 -5.19
C ASP A 148 15.05 8.10 -4.99
N LEU A 149 14.55 6.89 -4.69
CA LEU A 149 15.34 5.66 -4.60
C LEU A 149 14.57 4.51 -5.28
N PRO A 150 15.26 3.59 -5.96
CA PRO A 150 14.67 2.37 -6.50
C PRO A 150 13.96 1.55 -5.41
N VAL A 151 12.98 0.76 -5.81
CA VAL A 151 12.18 -0.05 -4.88
C VAL A 151 13.05 -1.08 -4.14
N LEU A 152 13.99 -1.71 -4.83
CA LEU A 152 14.88 -2.72 -4.26
C LEU A 152 15.86 -2.14 -3.21
N THR A 153 16.09 -0.82 -3.18
CA THR A 153 16.89 -0.16 -2.15
C THR A 153 16.24 -0.25 -0.76
N LEU A 154 14.96 -0.57 -0.66
CA LEU A 154 14.31 -0.88 0.62
C LEU A 154 14.87 -2.14 1.28
N GLU A 155 15.46 -3.05 0.49
CA GLU A 155 15.88 -4.39 0.91
C GLU A 155 17.40 -4.58 0.96
N ASP A 156 18.18 -3.56 0.60
CA ASP A 156 19.65 -3.66 0.49
C ASP A 156 20.39 -3.76 1.84
N GLY A 157 19.64 -3.70 2.96
CA GLY A 157 20.18 -3.78 4.32
C GLY A 157 20.92 -2.52 4.79
N SER A 158 21.07 -1.49 3.95
CA SER A 158 21.80 -0.26 4.27
C SER A 158 21.05 0.66 5.25
N GLY A 159 19.73 0.53 5.32
CA GLY A 159 18.87 1.43 6.10
C GLY A 159 18.65 2.80 5.45
N LEU A 160 19.25 3.07 4.28
CA LEU A 160 19.21 4.38 3.63
C LEU A 160 17.79 4.77 3.21
N ALA A 161 17.05 3.84 2.60
CA ALA A 161 15.68 4.09 2.17
C ALA A 161 14.77 4.38 3.37
N GLN A 162 14.89 3.61 4.46
CA GLN A 162 14.15 3.80 5.70
C GLN A 162 14.42 5.19 6.30
N LYS A 163 15.69 5.61 6.30
CA LYS A 163 16.10 6.96 6.75
C LYS A 163 15.47 8.05 5.88
N LYS A 164 15.54 7.93 4.55
CA LYS A 164 14.94 8.91 3.63
C LYS A 164 13.41 8.98 3.76
N VAL A 165 12.73 7.83 3.88
CA VAL A 165 11.28 7.79 4.13
C VAL A 165 10.96 8.54 5.41
N ARG A 166 11.70 8.27 6.50
CA ARG A 166 11.49 8.95 7.79
C ARG A 166 11.67 10.46 7.67
N GLU A 167 12.75 10.92 7.02
CA GLU A 167 13.01 12.34 6.81
C GLU A 167 11.90 13.00 5.98
N GLN A 168 11.43 12.34 4.92
CA GLN A 168 10.36 12.86 4.09
C GLN A 168 9.02 12.91 4.83
N CYS A 169 8.69 11.91 5.64
CA CYS A 169 7.51 11.92 6.51
C CYS A 169 7.53 13.08 7.52
N ILE A 170 8.69 13.39 8.10
CA ILE A 170 8.84 14.54 9.02
C ILE A 170 8.56 15.85 8.28
N LYS A 171 9.14 16.03 7.08
CA LYS A 171 8.91 17.22 6.25
C LYS A 171 7.43 17.35 5.83
N ALA A 172 6.83 16.27 5.36
CA ALA A 172 5.43 16.22 4.96
C ALA A 172 4.49 16.64 6.09
N LYS A 173 4.73 16.12 7.31
CA LYS A 173 3.97 16.51 8.51
C LYS A 173 4.10 18.01 8.83
N GLN A 174 5.27 18.60 8.60
CA GLN A 174 5.52 20.02 8.91
C GLN A 174 4.90 20.96 7.86
N HIS A 175 4.88 20.57 6.59
CA HIS A 175 4.62 21.50 5.48
C HIS A 175 3.29 21.26 4.74
N ASP A 176 2.76 20.04 4.71
CA ASP A 176 1.63 19.73 3.82
C ASP A 176 0.26 20.03 4.44
N GLY A 177 0.20 20.26 5.75
CA GLY A 177 -1.07 20.27 6.48
C GLY A 177 -1.67 18.87 6.67
N SER A 178 -0.82 17.85 6.71
CA SER A 178 -1.21 16.45 6.93
C SER A 178 -1.36 16.14 8.42
N GLY A 179 -2.50 15.56 8.78
CA GLY A 179 -2.91 15.31 10.17
C GLY A 179 -4.27 15.94 10.51
N GLY A 180 -4.84 15.56 11.66
CA GLY A 180 -5.96 16.30 12.23
C GLY A 180 -5.47 17.66 12.70
N ASP A 181 -5.96 18.72 12.07
CA ASP A 181 -5.62 20.11 12.36
C ASP A 181 -5.77 20.42 13.87
N ARG A 182 -4.67 20.35 14.63
CA ARG A 182 -4.60 20.86 16.01
C ARG A 182 -3.91 22.23 16.10
N ALA A 183 -3.58 22.88 14.98
CA ALA A 183 -2.70 24.06 15.02
C ALA A 183 -3.19 25.33 14.32
N ARG A 184 -4.39 25.39 13.70
CA ARG A 184 -4.84 26.63 13.03
C ARG A 184 -6.19 27.21 13.42
N LEU A 185 -6.96 26.57 14.32
CA LEU A 185 -8.24 27.12 14.79
C LEU A 185 -8.14 28.12 15.97
N TRP A 186 -6.94 28.53 16.39
CA TRP A 186 -6.73 29.48 17.52
C TRP A 186 -5.77 30.64 17.21
N ARG A 187 -5.77 31.16 15.98
CA ARG A 187 -5.03 32.39 15.64
C ARG A 187 -5.91 33.58 15.21
N HIS A 188 -7.23 33.49 15.31
CA HIS A 188 -8.15 34.61 15.03
C HIS A 188 -9.10 34.85 16.20
N GLY A 189 -8.51 35.19 17.36
CA GLY A 189 -9.24 35.52 18.58
C GLY A 189 -8.43 36.42 19.50
N ARG A 190 -8.17 37.66 19.08
CA ARG A 190 -8.00 38.79 20.01
C ARG A 190 -8.91 39.91 19.56
N PHE A 191 -10.06 39.97 20.22
CA PHE A 191 -10.83 41.19 20.40
C PHE A 191 -10.08 42.13 21.36
N GLY A 192 -10.15 43.44 21.09
CA GLY A 192 -10.21 44.49 22.11
C GLY A 192 -8.90 45.03 22.69
N SER A 193 -8.38 46.10 22.09
CA SER A 193 -8.34 47.47 22.65
C SER A 193 -7.77 48.41 21.61
#